data_AF-A0A9D9YEV8-F1
#
_entry.id   AF-A0A9D9YEV8-F1
#
_cell.length_a   1.000
_cell.length_b   1.000
_cell.length_c   1.000
_cell.angle_alpha   90.00
_cell.angle_beta   90.00
_cell.angle_gamma   90.00
#
_symmetry.space_group_name_H-M   'P 1'
#
loop_
_entity.id
_entity.type
_entity.pdbx_description
1 polymer ?
#
loop_
_entity_poly.entity_id
_entity_poly.type
_entity_poly.pdbx_seq_one_letter_code
_entity_poly.pdbx_strand_id
1 'polypeptide(L)'
;MNLKNFIFLLALLFAVGVGAQTTPANPSPKREFRAAWIQAVNGQFRGVPTERLKQTLVDQLNSLQGAGINAIIFQVRPEADALYASPIEPWSRFLTGTQGKAPSPYWDPMQFMIEECHKRGMEFHAWINPYRVKTNLNNELAPGHLYHTNPEWFVIYNNQLYFDPALPESRRHICTVITDILARYDVDAIHMDDYFYPYPAPGKDFPDDTSFARYGGGFSNKADWRRSNVNVLIKKIHETIREAKPWVKFGISPFGIYRNEKTDPLGSKTNGLQNYDDLYADVLLWAREGWIDYNIPQIYWEIGHPRADYETLVRWWAKNTGNRPLFIGHSVTNTVENADPVYPSMNQLPRKMALQRSFQTIGGSCQWPASAVVENAGKYRDALVQEYHKYPALVPVFDFMDNKAPDKVRKAKGVWTADGYMLFWTAPKAKDEMDKAVQYVVYRFDSDEKIDIEDPSRIVAITRDNFYQLPYESGKKKYRYVVTALDRLHNESKHVAKKIKL
;
A
#
# COMPACT_ATOMS: atom_id res chain seq x y z
N MET A 1 27.21 22.79 47.53
CA MET A 1 27.15 21.41 47.00
C MET A 1 28.60 20.92 46.86
N ASN A 2 29.02 19.90 47.61
CA ASN A 2 30.42 19.47 47.64
C ASN A 2 30.88 18.91 46.28
N LEU A 3 32.13 19.17 45.89
CA LEU A 3 32.72 18.76 44.61
C LEU A 3 32.58 17.24 44.35
N LYS A 4 32.62 16.42 45.42
CA LYS A 4 32.33 14.99 45.37
C LYS A 4 30.90 14.66 44.92
N ASN A 5 29.91 15.45 45.32
CA ASN A 5 28.51 15.25 44.92
C ASN A 5 28.26 15.71 43.47
N PHE A 6 29.03 16.69 42.97
CA PHE A 6 28.96 17.12 41.57
C PHE A 6 29.56 16.08 40.62
N ILE A 7 30.68 15.46 41.00
CA ILE A 7 31.32 14.37 40.22
C ILE A 7 30.44 13.12 40.22
N PHE A 8 29.76 12.79 41.34
CA PHE A 8 28.82 11.67 41.39
C PHE A 8 27.56 11.92 40.53
N LEU A 9 27.05 13.15 40.48
CA LEU A 9 25.93 13.51 39.59
C LEU A 9 26.33 13.49 38.11
N LEU A 10 27.54 13.92 37.77
CA LEU A 10 28.08 13.83 36.39
C LEU A 10 28.34 12.38 35.98
N ALA A 11 28.79 11.51 36.90
CA ALA A 11 28.94 10.08 36.63
C ALA A 11 27.57 9.38 36.47
N LEU A 12 26.54 9.79 37.21
CA LEU A 12 25.16 9.30 36.98
C LEU A 12 24.56 9.82 35.67
N LEU A 13 24.84 11.06 35.26
CA LEU A 13 24.39 11.62 33.99
C LEU A 13 25.13 11.01 32.78
N PHE A 14 26.38 10.59 32.94
CA PHE A 14 27.11 9.83 31.90
C PHE A 14 26.74 8.33 31.87
N ALA A 15 26.19 7.77 32.95
CA ALA A 15 25.70 6.39 33.00
C ALA A 15 24.26 6.22 32.44
N VAL A 16 23.53 7.32 32.19
CA VAL A 16 22.26 7.30 31.43
C VAL A 16 22.51 7.53 29.93
N GLY A 17 23.76 7.81 29.54
CA GLY A 17 24.22 7.82 28.14
C GLY A 17 24.65 6.43 27.65
N VAL A 18 23.95 5.36 28.03
CA VAL A 18 24.24 4.00 27.57
C VAL A 18 23.29 3.66 26.43
N GLY A 19 23.83 3.79 25.22
CA GLY A 19 23.37 3.09 24.02
C GLY A 19 21.95 3.39 23.57
N ALA A 20 21.81 4.21 22.54
CA ALA A 20 20.96 3.79 21.44
C ALA A 20 21.57 2.48 20.91
N GLN A 21 21.26 1.36 21.58
CA GLN A 21 21.40 0.05 20.98
C GLN A 21 20.48 0.14 19.76
N THR A 22 21.08 0.34 18.60
CA THR A 22 20.48 -0.11 17.35
C THR A 22 20.26 -1.59 17.55
N THR A 23 19.07 -1.96 18.04
CA THR A 23 18.63 -3.35 18.03
C THR A 23 18.96 -3.85 16.63
N PRO A 24 19.73 -4.95 16.47
CA PRO A 24 20.03 -5.46 15.15
C PRO A 24 18.70 -5.55 14.41
N ALA A 25 18.58 -4.86 13.28
CA ALA A 25 17.37 -4.91 12.49
C ALA A 25 17.05 -6.39 12.27
N ASN A 26 15.88 -6.85 12.72
CA ASN A 26 15.50 -8.24 12.53
C ASN A 26 15.53 -8.50 11.00
N PRO A 27 16.39 -9.39 10.49
CA PRO A 27 16.54 -9.61 9.06
C PRO A 27 15.25 -10.16 8.42
N SER A 28 14.30 -10.63 9.22
CA SER A 28 12.98 -11.04 8.77
C SER A 28 11.95 -10.65 9.85
N PRO A 29 11.41 -9.43 9.82
CA PRO A 29 10.38 -9.01 10.76
C PRO A 29 9.09 -9.81 10.54
N LYS A 30 8.38 -10.15 11.63
CA LYS A 30 7.05 -10.79 11.57
C LYS A 30 6.01 -9.90 10.87
N ARG A 31 6.15 -8.58 10.99
CA ARG A 31 5.25 -7.60 10.38
C ARG A 31 6.03 -6.69 9.45
N GLU A 32 5.64 -6.67 8.19
CA GLU A 32 6.22 -5.81 7.17
C GLU A 32 5.24 -5.69 6.02
N PHE A 33 4.91 -4.46 5.62
CA PHE A 33 4.12 -4.23 4.43
C PHE A 33 4.97 -4.53 3.21
N ARG A 34 4.57 -5.51 2.41
CA ARG A 34 5.30 -5.96 1.23
C ARG A 34 4.33 -5.93 0.06
N ALA A 35 4.28 -4.82 -0.66
CA ALA A 35 3.22 -4.59 -1.64
C ALA A 35 3.73 -4.41 -3.06
N ALA A 36 2.95 -4.74 -4.09
CA ALA A 36 3.32 -4.46 -5.48
C ALA A 36 2.21 -3.72 -6.23
N TRP A 37 2.59 -2.76 -7.09
CA TRP A 37 1.65 -2.03 -7.92
C TRP A 37 1.44 -2.71 -9.28
N ILE A 38 0.19 -3.00 -9.60
CA ILE A 38 -0.25 -3.50 -10.89
C ILE A 38 -1.07 -2.41 -11.59
N GLN A 39 -0.50 -1.84 -12.65
CA GLN A 39 -1.07 -0.72 -13.40
C GLN A 39 -1.83 -1.16 -14.65
N ALA A 40 -2.95 -0.52 -14.96
CA ALA A 40 -3.68 -0.72 -16.22
C ALA A 40 -3.25 0.28 -17.31
N VAL A 41 -2.85 1.49 -16.89
CA VAL A 41 -2.63 2.66 -17.76
C VAL A 41 -1.50 2.47 -18.79
N ASN A 42 -0.57 1.53 -18.55
CA ASN A 42 0.48 1.18 -19.52
C ASN A 42 -0.05 0.35 -20.71
N GLY A 43 -1.33 -0.03 -20.71
CA GLY A 43 -1.95 -0.78 -21.78
C GLY A 43 -1.72 -2.29 -21.74
N GLN A 44 -1.11 -2.83 -20.68
CA GLN A 44 -0.77 -4.27 -20.61
C GLN A 44 -1.98 -5.21 -20.66
N PHE A 45 -3.18 -4.72 -20.36
CA PHE A 45 -4.43 -5.48 -20.41
C PHE A 45 -5.20 -5.30 -21.73
N ARG A 46 -4.83 -4.32 -22.54
CA ARG A 46 -5.66 -3.86 -23.65
C ARG A 46 -5.72 -4.91 -24.75
N GLY A 47 -6.93 -5.36 -25.07
CA GLY A 47 -7.18 -6.33 -26.14
C GLY A 47 -6.75 -7.75 -25.79
N VAL A 48 -6.32 -8.02 -24.55
CA VAL A 48 -6.01 -9.38 -24.10
C VAL A 48 -7.32 -10.14 -23.87
N PRO A 49 -7.50 -11.35 -24.43
CA PRO A 49 -8.70 -12.15 -24.21
C PRO A 49 -8.94 -12.42 -22.72
N THR A 50 -10.21 -12.40 -22.28
CA THR A 50 -10.61 -12.52 -20.86
C THR A 50 -9.89 -13.65 -20.11
N GLU A 51 -9.96 -14.89 -20.61
CA GLU A 51 -9.37 -16.04 -19.92
C GLU A 51 -7.84 -15.99 -19.90
N ARG A 52 -7.22 -15.42 -20.95
CA ARG A 52 -5.77 -15.21 -20.97
C ARG A 52 -5.35 -14.17 -19.93
N LEU A 53 -6.11 -13.08 -19.82
CA LEU A 53 -5.82 -12.03 -18.85
C LEU A 53 -6.02 -12.51 -17.42
N LYS A 54 -7.09 -13.25 -17.11
CA LYS A 54 -7.28 -13.91 -15.81
C LYS A 54 -6.10 -14.80 -15.45
N GLN A 55 -5.65 -15.65 -16.38
CA GLN A 55 -4.49 -16.53 -16.15
C GLN A 55 -3.21 -15.72 -15.91
N THR A 56 -2.96 -14.68 -16.71
CA THR A 56 -1.78 -13.81 -16.53
C THR A 56 -1.79 -13.14 -15.16
N LEU A 57 -2.94 -12.63 -14.70
CA LEU A 57 -3.08 -12.04 -13.37
C LEU A 57 -2.84 -13.09 -12.26
N VAL A 58 -3.40 -14.30 -12.41
CA VAL A 58 -3.15 -15.43 -11.48
C VAL A 58 -1.66 -15.77 -11.40
N ASP A 59 -0.97 -15.85 -12.54
CA ASP A 59 0.46 -16.15 -12.59
C ASP A 59 1.30 -15.05 -11.95
N GLN A 60 0.94 -13.78 -12.19
CA GLN A 60 1.56 -12.64 -11.52
C GLN A 60 1.37 -12.71 -10.00
N LEU A 61 0.14 -12.96 -9.52
CA LEU A 61 -0.18 -13.08 -8.10
C LEU A 61 0.56 -14.25 -7.44
N ASN A 62 0.67 -15.40 -8.11
CA ASN A 62 1.45 -16.54 -7.63
C ASN A 62 2.94 -16.19 -7.49
N SER A 63 3.53 -15.54 -8.50
CA SER A 63 4.93 -15.11 -8.49
C SER A 63 5.21 -14.11 -7.36
N LEU A 64 4.31 -13.14 -7.18
CA LEU A 64 4.41 -12.12 -6.11
C LEU A 64 4.23 -12.74 -4.73
N GLN A 65 3.25 -13.62 -4.53
CA GLN A 65 3.08 -14.35 -3.27
C GLN A 65 4.34 -15.18 -2.93
N GLY A 66 4.91 -15.87 -3.93
CA GLY A 66 6.16 -16.61 -3.78
C GLY A 66 7.35 -15.72 -3.40
N ALA A 67 7.33 -14.45 -3.81
CA ALA A 67 8.31 -13.43 -3.42
C ALA A 67 8.05 -12.80 -2.04
N GLY A 68 7.04 -13.28 -1.31
CA GLY A 68 6.65 -12.79 0.01
C GLY A 68 5.82 -11.50 0.00
N ILE A 69 5.25 -11.11 -1.14
CA ILE A 69 4.31 -9.98 -1.24
C ILE A 69 3.00 -10.34 -0.52
N ASN A 70 2.51 -9.43 0.32
CA ASN A 70 1.31 -9.58 1.13
C ASN A 70 0.21 -8.55 0.84
N ALA A 71 0.43 -7.62 -0.10
CA ALA A 71 -0.59 -6.69 -0.56
C ALA A 71 -0.43 -6.34 -2.05
N ILE A 72 -1.55 -6.17 -2.75
CA ILE A 72 -1.58 -5.79 -4.16
C ILE A 72 -2.32 -4.47 -4.29
N ILE A 73 -1.64 -3.50 -4.91
CA ILE A 73 -2.22 -2.21 -5.24
C ILE A 73 -2.57 -2.22 -6.72
N PHE A 74 -3.85 -2.44 -7.03
CA PHE A 74 -4.33 -2.66 -8.39
C PHE A 74 -5.08 -1.43 -8.91
N GLN A 75 -4.69 -0.93 -10.08
CA GLN A 75 -5.31 0.25 -10.68
C GLN A 75 -6.73 -0.08 -11.17
N VAL A 76 -7.74 0.37 -10.44
CA VAL A 76 -9.16 0.15 -10.78
C VAL A 76 -9.78 1.33 -11.52
N ARG A 77 -9.23 2.54 -11.33
CA ARG A 77 -9.70 3.79 -11.97
C ARG A 77 -8.53 4.60 -12.55
N PRO A 78 -8.08 4.31 -13.80
CA PRO A 78 -6.95 4.99 -14.40
C PRO A 78 -7.26 6.40 -14.96
N GLU A 79 -8.42 6.62 -15.60
CA GLU A 79 -8.78 7.92 -16.21
C GLU A 79 -10.30 8.18 -16.23
N ALA A 80 -10.94 8.27 -15.06
CA ALA A 80 -12.40 8.44 -14.94
C ALA A 80 -13.19 7.34 -15.67
N ASP A 81 -12.70 6.11 -15.50
CA ASP A 81 -13.25 4.88 -16.04
C ASP A 81 -13.01 3.75 -15.05
N ALA A 82 -13.63 2.59 -15.26
CA ALA A 82 -13.64 1.50 -14.31
C ALA A 82 -13.11 0.20 -14.90
N LEU A 83 -12.17 -0.45 -14.20
CA LEU A 83 -11.81 -1.85 -14.39
C LEU A 83 -12.71 -2.77 -13.55
N TYR A 84 -13.98 -2.41 -13.45
CA TYR A 84 -15.02 -3.12 -12.72
C TYR A 84 -16.39 -2.69 -13.27
N ALA A 85 -17.43 -3.47 -13.01
CA ALA A 85 -18.77 -3.10 -13.42
C ALA A 85 -19.24 -1.91 -12.57
N SER A 86 -19.37 -0.72 -13.17
CA SER A 86 -19.81 0.49 -12.49
C SER A 86 -21.08 1.06 -13.13
N PRO A 87 -22.09 1.44 -12.34
CA PRO A 87 -23.22 2.22 -12.84
C PRO A 87 -22.90 3.72 -12.96
N ILE A 88 -21.74 4.17 -12.47
CA ILE A 88 -21.35 5.58 -12.37
C ILE A 88 -20.32 5.95 -13.44
N GLU A 89 -19.30 5.11 -13.63
CA GLU A 89 -18.18 5.34 -14.54
C GLU A 89 -18.22 4.32 -15.69
N PRO A 90 -17.81 4.70 -16.91
CA PRO A 90 -17.78 3.76 -18.03
C PRO A 90 -16.66 2.71 -17.86
N TRP A 91 -16.81 1.56 -18.52
CA TRP A 91 -15.74 0.57 -18.62
C TRP A 91 -14.44 1.17 -19.17
N SER A 92 -13.32 0.74 -18.62
CA SER A 92 -12.03 1.26 -19.03
C SER A 92 -11.60 0.79 -20.42
N ARG A 93 -11.11 1.75 -21.23
CA ARG A 93 -10.51 1.42 -22.55
C ARG A 93 -9.20 0.64 -22.41
N PHE A 94 -8.60 0.60 -21.22
CA PHE A 94 -7.41 -0.23 -20.97
C PHE A 94 -7.72 -1.73 -20.96
N LEU A 95 -8.99 -2.14 -20.96
CA LEU A 95 -9.40 -3.53 -21.16
C LEU A 95 -9.66 -3.84 -22.64
N THR A 96 -10.54 -3.08 -23.29
CA THR A 96 -11.08 -3.45 -24.61
C THR A 96 -10.58 -2.60 -25.76
N GLY A 97 -9.87 -1.50 -25.48
CA GLY A 97 -9.51 -0.48 -26.46
C GLY A 97 -10.56 0.63 -26.61
N THR A 98 -11.79 0.43 -26.14
CA THR A 98 -12.90 1.38 -26.27
C THR A 98 -13.53 1.66 -24.90
N GLN A 99 -13.62 2.93 -24.49
CA GLN A 99 -14.23 3.30 -23.22
C GLN A 99 -15.75 3.00 -23.25
N GLY A 100 -16.31 2.53 -22.15
CA GLY A 100 -17.72 2.16 -22.05
C GLY A 100 -18.05 0.75 -22.58
N LYS A 101 -17.11 0.08 -23.24
CA LYS A 101 -17.30 -1.29 -23.72
C LYS A 101 -16.83 -2.30 -22.67
N ALA A 102 -17.79 -3.09 -22.16
CA ALA A 102 -17.52 -4.21 -21.25
C ALA A 102 -16.62 -5.28 -21.91
N PRO A 103 -15.78 -5.99 -21.14
CA PRO A 103 -15.02 -7.12 -21.67
C PRO A 103 -15.94 -8.25 -22.15
N SER A 104 -15.50 -8.99 -23.16
CA SER A 104 -16.23 -10.13 -23.74
C SER A 104 -15.27 -11.31 -24.00
N PRO A 105 -15.50 -12.51 -23.43
CA PRO A 105 -16.55 -12.85 -22.47
C PRO A 105 -16.56 -11.96 -21.22
N TYR A 106 -17.75 -11.72 -20.68
CA TYR A 106 -17.95 -10.84 -19.53
C TYR A 106 -17.21 -11.35 -18.29
N TRP A 107 -16.59 -10.42 -17.57
CA TRP A 107 -16.05 -10.60 -16.23
C TRP A 107 -15.85 -9.23 -15.58
N ASP A 108 -15.75 -9.21 -14.25
CA ASP A 108 -15.39 -8.03 -13.46
C ASP A 108 -13.94 -8.18 -12.97
N PRO A 109 -12.98 -7.40 -13.51
CA PRO A 109 -11.57 -7.53 -13.14
C PRO A 109 -11.26 -7.21 -11.68
N MET A 110 -11.92 -6.22 -11.09
CA MET A 110 -11.70 -5.87 -9.68
C MET A 110 -12.22 -6.98 -8.77
N GLN A 111 -13.42 -7.49 -9.00
CA GLN A 111 -13.96 -8.61 -8.22
C GLN A 111 -13.03 -9.83 -8.30
N PHE A 112 -12.59 -10.18 -9.52
CA PHE A 112 -11.66 -11.28 -9.72
C PHE A 112 -10.34 -11.08 -8.96
N MET A 113 -9.75 -9.88 -9.02
CA MET A 113 -8.50 -9.60 -8.31
C MET A 113 -8.65 -9.63 -6.79
N ILE A 114 -9.76 -9.16 -6.24
CA ILE A 114 -10.06 -9.25 -4.80
C ILE A 114 -10.08 -10.73 -4.38
N GLU A 115 -10.85 -11.56 -5.07
CA GLU A 115 -10.97 -12.98 -4.77
C GLU A 115 -9.61 -13.70 -4.86
N GLU A 116 -8.84 -13.45 -5.92
CA GLU A 116 -7.54 -14.08 -6.11
C GLU A 116 -6.48 -13.59 -5.11
N CYS A 117 -6.50 -12.33 -4.69
CA CYS A 117 -5.64 -11.83 -3.63
C CYS A 117 -6.00 -12.48 -2.29
N HIS A 118 -7.28 -12.50 -1.95
CA HIS A 118 -7.77 -13.04 -0.68
C HIS A 118 -7.54 -14.55 -0.54
N LYS A 119 -7.68 -15.33 -1.63
CA LYS A 119 -7.30 -16.75 -1.68
C LYS A 119 -5.82 -16.99 -1.33
N ARG A 120 -4.97 -16.01 -1.60
CA ARG A 120 -3.52 -16.04 -1.33
C ARG A 120 -3.13 -15.39 -0.01
N GLY A 121 -4.11 -14.92 0.76
CA GLY A 121 -3.86 -14.18 2.00
C GLY A 121 -3.24 -12.80 1.78
N MET A 122 -3.32 -12.25 0.57
CA MET A 122 -2.86 -10.90 0.24
C MET A 122 -4.00 -9.89 0.39
N GLU A 123 -3.69 -8.68 0.88
CA GLU A 123 -4.62 -7.56 0.84
C GLU A 123 -4.83 -7.06 -0.61
N PHE A 124 -6.02 -6.58 -0.91
CA PHE A 124 -6.33 -5.87 -2.15
C PHE A 124 -6.61 -4.39 -1.87
N HIS A 125 -5.80 -3.52 -2.46
CA HIS A 125 -5.92 -2.06 -2.36
C HIS A 125 -6.39 -1.51 -3.71
N ALA A 126 -7.59 -0.92 -3.73
CA ALA A 126 -8.17 -0.32 -4.93
C ALA A 126 -7.48 1.01 -5.25
N TRP A 127 -6.62 1.03 -6.26
CA TRP A 127 -5.93 2.23 -6.69
C TRP A 127 -6.76 3.05 -7.68
N ILE A 128 -7.06 4.27 -7.28
CA ILE A 128 -7.79 5.25 -8.08
C ILE A 128 -6.90 6.45 -8.39
N ASN A 129 -6.94 6.91 -9.63
CA ASN A 129 -6.55 8.28 -9.96
C ASN A 129 -7.78 9.18 -9.75
N PRO A 130 -7.70 10.26 -8.95
CA PRO A 130 -8.86 11.08 -8.61
C PRO A 130 -9.34 11.97 -9.77
N TYR A 131 -8.43 12.67 -10.42
CA TYR A 131 -8.78 13.81 -11.28
C TYR A 131 -8.58 13.54 -12.77
N ARG A 132 -7.75 12.57 -13.17
CA ARG A 132 -7.49 12.28 -14.59
C ARG A 132 -8.74 11.75 -15.29
N VAL A 133 -9.01 12.27 -16.48
CA VAL A 133 -10.13 11.87 -17.35
C VAL A 133 -9.64 11.42 -18.71
N LYS A 134 -8.63 12.09 -19.26
CA LYS A 134 -7.97 11.67 -20.52
C LYS A 134 -6.48 11.86 -20.41
N THR A 135 -5.73 10.78 -20.64
CA THR A 135 -4.27 10.82 -20.85
C THR A 135 -3.86 11.49 -22.17
N ASN A 136 -4.78 11.64 -23.13
CA ASN A 136 -4.59 12.36 -24.39
C ASN A 136 -5.96 12.85 -24.89
N LEU A 137 -6.06 14.10 -25.40
CA LEU A 137 -7.31 14.63 -25.96
C LEU A 137 -7.85 13.84 -27.16
N ASN A 138 -7.02 13.07 -27.85
CA ASN A 138 -7.46 12.22 -28.96
C ASN A 138 -8.17 10.93 -28.51
N ASN A 139 -8.11 10.56 -27.22
CA ASN A 139 -8.86 9.42 -26.73
C ASN A 139 -10.37 9.72 -26.76
N GLU A 140 -11.19 8.84 -27.31
CA GLU A 140 -12.63 9.05 -27.31
C GLU A 140 -13.23 8.73 -25.93
N LEU A 141 -14.15 9.59 -25.48
CA LEU A 141 -14.96 9.32 -24.29
C LEU A 141 -16.19 8.52 -24.70
N ALA A 142 -16.67 7.65 -23.82
CA ALA A 142 -17.92 6.93 -24.04
C ALA A 142 -19.08 7.93 -24.18
N PRO A 143 -20.11 7.66 -25.04
CA PRO A 143 -21.21 8.61 -25.25
C PRO A 143 -21.97 9.03 -23.98
N GLY A 144 -22.02 8.15 -22.96
CA GLY A 144 -22.63 8.42 -21.66
C GLY A 144 -21.70 9.02 -20.61
N HIS A 145 -20.46 9.38 -20.97
CA HIS A 145 -19.49 9.92 -20.01
C HIS A 145 -19.93 11.31 -19.52
N LEU A 146 -19.72 11.58 -18.23
CA LEU A 146 -20.18 12.78 -17.52
C LEU A 146 -19.71 14.10 -18.15
N TYR A 147 -18.56 14.09 -18.82
CA TYR A 147 -18.06 15.21 -19.63
C TYR A 147 -19.09 15.78 -20.62
N HIS A 148 -19.93 14.93 -21.22
CA HIS A 148 -20.91 15.39 -22.21
C HIS A 148 -22.08 16.14 -21.58
N THR A 149 -22.42 15.83 -20.33
CA THR A 149 -23.53 16.45 -19.60
C THR A 149 -23.09 17.59 -18.69
N ASN A 150 -21.84 17.58 -18.21
CA ASN A 150 -21.29 18.58 -17.31
C ASN A 150 -19.89 19.04 -17.76
N PRO A 151 -19.70 19.56 -18.99
CA PRO A 151 -18.39 19.92 -19.51
C PRO A 151 -17.65 20.96 -18.65
N GLU A 152 -18.39 21.77 -17.90
CA GLU A 152 -17.85 22.78 -16.99
C GLU A 152 -17.13 22.19 -15.77
N TRP A 153 -17.23 20.87 -15.52
CA TRP A 153 -16.50 20.21 -14.43
C TRP A 153 -15.04 19.93 -14.78
N PHE A 154 -14.64 20.18 -16.03
CA PHE A 154 -13.41 19.67 -16.59
C PHE A 154 -12.48 20.76 -17.09
N VAL A 155 -11.18 20.49 -16.97
CA VAL A 155 -10.10 21.40 -17.36
C VAL A 155 -9.18 20.68 -18.33
N ILE A 156 -8.90 21.33 -19.46
CA ILE A 156 -7.89 20.88 -20.41
C ILE A 156 -6.55 21.46 -20.00
N TYR A 157 -5.56 20.60 -19.79
CA TYR A 157 -4.19 21.02 -19.51
C TYR A 157 -3.20 20.10 -20.23
N ASN A 158 -2.25 20.70 -20.95
CA ASN A 158 -1.18 19.99 -21.65
C ASN A 158 -1.62 18.76 -22.48
N ASN A 159 -2.64 18.93 -23.33
CA ASN A 159 -3.21 17.85 -24.16
C ASN A 159 -3.84 16.68 -23.34
N GLN A 160 -4.23 16.94 -22.11
CA GLN A 160 -4.92 16.02 -21.21
C GLN A 160 -6.21 16.68 -20.67
N LEU A 161 -7.12 15.87 -20.15
CA LEU A 161 -8.39 16.32 -19.55
C LEU A 161 -8.46 15.86 -18.10
N TYR A 162 -8.88 16.75 -17.21
CA TYR A 162 -9.00 16.51 -15.78
C TYR A 162 -10.34 17.01 -15.24
N PHE A 163 -10.83 16.42 -14.17
CA PHE A 163 -11.75 17.10 -13.27
C PHE A 163 -11.08 18.34 -12.67
N ASP A 164 -11.80 19.45 -12.59
CA ASP A 164 -11.34 20.63 -11.84
C ASP A 164 -11.36 20.29 -10.33
N PRO A 165 -10.21 20.29 -9.63
CA PRO A 165 -10.17 20.01 -8.20
C PRO A 165 -10.94 21.05 -7.36
N ALA A 166 -11.14 22.26 -7.89
CA ALA A 166 -11.84 23.35 -7.20
C ALA A 166 -13.34 23.14 -7.09
N LEU A 167 -13.95 22.35 -7.99
CA LEU A 167 -15.40 22.21 -8.02
C LEU A 167 -15.93 21.23 -6.96
N PRO A 168 -16.91 21.65 -6.14
CA PRO A 168 -17.60 20.75 -5.21
C PRO A 168 -18.18 19.51 -5.88
N GLU A 169 -18.66 19.65 -7.12
CA GLU A 169 -19.22 18.61 -7.95
C GLU A 169 -18.20 17.51 -8.29
N SER A 170 -16.99 17.90 -8.73
CA SER A 170 -15.88 16.98 -8.96
C SER A 170 -15.57 16.15 -7.72
N ARG A 171 -15.46 16.82 -6.55
CA ARG A 171 -15.17 16.13 -5.28
C ARG A 171 -16.30 15.18 -4.87
N ARG A 172 -17.56 15.60 -5.07
CA ARG A 172 -18.74 14.78 -4.79
C ARG A 172 -18.74 13.52 -5.66
N HIS A 173 -18.51 13.67 -6.97
CA HIS A 173 -18.44 12.55 -7.91
C HIS A 173 -17.38 11.52 -7.51
N ILE A 174 -16.17 11.98 -7.17
CA ILE A 174 -15.09 11.09 -6.70
C ILE A 174 -15.51 10.33 -5.44
N CYS A 175 -16.15 10.99 -4.46
CA CYS A 175 -16.65 10.31 -3.25
C CYS A 175 -17.79 9.33 -3.56
N THR A 176 -18.66 9.63 -4.54
CA THR A 176 -19.71 8.72 -5.01
C THR A 176 -19.13 7.44 -5.63
N VAL A 177 -18.07 7.57 -6.44
CA VAL A 177 -17.35 6.42 -7.00
C VAL A 177 -16.73 5.56 -5.88
N ILE A 178 -16.11 6.18 -4.88
CA ILE A 178 -15.55 5.46 -3.73
C ILE A 178 -16.64 4.78 -2.91
N THR A 179 -17.76 5.45 -2.68
CA THR A 179 -18.93 4.88 -1.97
C THR A 179 -19.44 3.63 -2.68
N ASP A 180 -19.55 3.67 -4.00
CA ASP A 180 -19.97 2.53 -4.82
C ASP A 180 -18.98 1.35 -4.73
N ILE A 181 -17.68 1.63 -4.79
CA ILE A 181 -16.63 0.61 -4.57
C ILE A 181 -16.82 -0.03 -3.18
N LEU A 182 -16.92 0.78 -2.14
CA LEU A 182 -17.05 0.29 -0.76
C LEU A 182 -18.34 -0.49 -0.56
N ALA A 183 -19.44 -0.09 -1.18
CA ALA A 183 -20.73 -0.78 -1.03
C ALA A 183 -20.74 -2.19 -1.65
N ARG A 184 -19.99 -2.40 -2.75
CA ARG A 184 -20.11 -3.63 -3.55
C ARG A 184 -18.92 -4.57 -3.48
N TYR A 185 -17.74 -4.07 -3.12
CA TYR A 185 -16.50 -4.84 -3.16
C TYR A 185 -15.84 -4.95 -1.79
N ASP A 186 -15.22 -6.11 -1.54
CA ASP A 186 -14.50 -6.40 -0.30
C ASP A 186 -13.04 -5.92 -0.37
N VAL A 187 -12.84 -4.62 -0.55
CA VAL A 187 -11.49 -4.02 -0.57
C VAL A 187 -10.90 -3.91 0.83
N ASP A 188 -9.58 -4.00 0.94
CA ASP A 188 -8.86 -3.79 2.22
C ASP A 188 -8.36 -2.35 2.35
N ALA A 189 -8.17 -1.64 1.23
CA ALA A 189 -7.86 -0.21 1.20
C ALA A 189 -8.36 0.49 -0.07
N ILE A 190 -8.58 1.80 0.05
CA ILE A 190 -8.55 2.74 -1.08
C ILE A 190 -7.15 3.34 -1.15
N HIS A 191 -6.56 3.40 -2.34
CA HIS A 191 -5.23 3.92 -2.58
C HIS A 191 -5.26 5.01 -3.65
N MET A 192 -4.53 6.11 -3.44
CA MET A 192 -4.28 7.13 -4.44
C MET A 192 -2.78 7.28 -4.68
N ASP A 193 -2.39 7.53 -5.91
CA ASP A 193 -1.00 7.83 -6.28
C ASP A 193 -0.72 9.34 -6.15
N ASP A 194 0.20 9.86 -6.96
CA ASP A 194 0.77 11.19 -6.87
C ASP A 194 0.09 12.24 -7.75
N TYR A 195 -0.96 11.87 -8.49
CA TYR A 195 -1.65 12.79 -9.41
C TYR A 195 -2.78 13.55 -8.71
N PHE A 196 -2.45 14.74 -8.19
CA PHE A 196 -3.40 15.71 -7.69
C PHE A 196 -3.71 16.76 -8.78
N TYR A 197 -3.14 17.96 -8.67
CA TYR A 197 -2.98 18.79 -9.86
C TYR A 197 -1.93 18.14 -10.79
N PRO A 198 -2.05 18.36 -12.12
CA PRO A 198 -1.12 17.75 -13.06
C PRO A 198 0.29 18.30 -12.92
N TYR A 199 1.26 17.48 -13.32
CA TYR A 199 2.66 17.88 -13.38
C TYR A 199 2.82 19.14 -14.24
N PRO A 200 3.58 20.14 -13.78
CA PRO A 200 3.71 21.41 -14.47
C PRO A 200 4.36 21.24 -15.84
N ALA A 201 3.70 21.77 -16.86
CA ALA A 201 4.18 21.88 -18.22
C ALA A 201 4.86 23.24 -18.43
N PRO A 202 6.05 23.30 -19.07
CA PRO A 202 6.77 24.54 -19.29
C PRO A 202 5.91 25.63 -19.94
N GLY A 203 5.87 26.80 -19.32
CA GLY A 203 5.14 27.97 -19.83
C GLY A 203 3.61 27.88 -19.75
N LYS A 204 3.04 26.89 -19.06
CA LYS A 204 1.58 26.70 -18.93
C LYS A 204 1.17 26.66 -17.47
N ASP A 205 0.40 27.66 -17.01
CA ASP A 205 -0.34 27.54 -15.75
C ASP A 205 -1.58 26.66 -15.94
N PHE A 206 -2.04 26.04 -14.86
CA PHE A 206 -3.30 25.29 -14.87
C PHE A 206 -4.48 26.28 -15.01
N PRO A 207 -5.38 26.11 -15.99
CA PRO A 207 -6.35 27.14 -16.35
C PRO A 207 -7.62 27.09 -15.47
N ASP A 208 -7.45 27.43 -14.20
CA ASP A 208 -8.49 27.47 -13.15
C ASP A 208 -8.78 28.90 -12.65
N ASP A 209 -8.51 29.93 -13.45
CA ASP A 209 -8.77 31.34 -13.08
C ASP A 209 -10.25 31.62 -12.80
N THR A 210 -11.15 31.07 -13.62
CA THR A 210 -12.60 31.19 -13.41
C THR A 210 -13.02 30.54 -12.09
N SER A 211 -12.47 29.37 -11.79
CA SER A 211 -12.73 28.66 -10.55
C SER A 211 -12.15 29.39 -9.34
N PHE A 212 -10.97 30.00 -9.47
CA PHE A 212 -10.37 30.83 -8.44
C PHE A 212 -11.19 32.11 -8.18
N ALA A 213 -11.67 32.79 -9.22
CA ALA A 213 -12.53 33.95 -9.07
C ALA A 213 -13.85 33.62 -8.35
N ARG A 214 -14.39 32.42 -8.60
CA ARG A 214 -15.67 31.97 -8.02
C ARG A 214 -15.54 31.39 -6.60
N TYR A 215 -14.50 30.60 -6.34
CA TYR A 215 -14.36 29.81 -5.11
C TYR A 215 -13.09 30.12 -4.31
N GLY A 216 -12.25 31.04 -4.77
CA GLY A 216 -10.99 31.41 -4.12
C GLY A 216 -11.13 32.34 -2.92
N GLY A 217 -12.33 32.85 -2.64
CA GLY A 217 -12.59 33.78 -1.54
C GLY A 217 -11.98 33.31 -0.22
N GLY A 218 -11.22 34.19 0.43
CA GLY A 218 -10.46 33.90 1.66
C GLY A 218 -8.99 33.53 1.44
N PHE A 219 -8.56 33.26 0.20
CA PHE A 219 -7.15 33.04 -0.13
C PHE A 219 -6.57 34.23 -0.89
N SER A 220 -5.45 34.75 -0.39
CA SER A 220 -4.65 35.77 -1.08
C SER A 220 -3.71 35.19 -2.14
N ASN A 221 -3.55 33.87 -2.16
CA ASN A 221 -2.61 33.14 -3.01
C ASN A 221 -3.29 31.93 -3.65
N LYS A 222 -3.21 31.85 -4.98
CA LYS A 222 -3.80 30.77 -5.78
C LYS A 222 -3.21 29.40 -5.43
N ALA A 223 -1.93 29.33 -5.07
CA ALA A 223 -1.30 28.06 -4.69
C ALA A 223 -1.83 27.49 -3.36
N ASP A 224 -2.08 28.35 -2.36
CA ASP A 224 -2.69 27.93 -1.09
C ASP A 224 -4.15 27.47 -1.30
N TRP A 225 -4.87 28.16 -2.18
CA TRP A 225 -6.21 27.75 -2.58
C TRP A 225 -6.23 26.39 -3.30
N ARG A 226 -5.32 26.16 -4.26
CA ARG A 226 -5.16 24.85 -4.94
C ARG A 226 -4.88 23.74 -3.92
N ARG A 227 -3.96 23.96 -2.96
CA ARG A 227 -3.71 23.02 -1.85
C ARG A 227 -4.96 22.77 -1.03
N SER A 228 -5.70 23.82 -0.69
CA SER A 228 -6.96 23.70 0.08
C SER A 228 -8.00 22.84 -0.65
N ASN A 229 -8.13 22.98 -1.97
CA ASN A 229 -9.05 22.15 -2.77
C ASN A 229 -8.71 20.66 -2.67
N VAL A 230 -7.42 20.32 -2.75
CA VAL A 230 -6.96 18.93 -2.58
C VAL A 230 -7.22 18.46 -1.15
N ASN A 231 -6.87 19.26 -0.14
CA ASN A 231 -7.11 18.96 1.28
C ASN A 231 -8.59 18.63 1.55
N VAL A 232 -9.51 19.41 0.97
CA VAL A 232 -10.95 19.18 1.10
C VAL A 232 -11.35 17.83 0.49
N LEU A 233 -10.80 17.45 -0.66
CA LEU A 233 -11.07 16.12 -1.22
C LEU A 233 -10.55 15.01 -0.30
N ILE A 234 -9.28 15.09 0.13
CA ILE A 234 -8.66 14.04 0.97
C ILE A 234 -9.45 13.84 2.27
N LYS A 235 -9.83 14.93 2.93
CA LYS A 235 -10.68 14.86 4.13
C LYS A 235 -12.04 14.22 3.83
N LYS A 236 -12.70 14.59 2.73
CA LYS A 236 -14.00 14.01 2.36
C LYS A 236 -13.92 12.52 2.02
N ILE A 237 -12.84 12.09 1.36
CA ILE A 237 -12.61 10.67 1.08
C ILE A 237 -12.44 9.90 2.39
N HIS A 238 -11.64 10.41 3.32
CA HIS A 238 -11.50 9.84 4.65
C HIS A 238 -12.86 9.66 5.34
N GLU A 239 -13.65 10.74 5.44
CA GLU A 239 -14.98 10.73 6.06
C GLU A 239 -15.90 9.71 5.37
N THR A 240 -15.92 9.68 4.04
CA THR A 240 -16.69 8.71 3.23
C THR A 240 -16.30 7.26 3.56
N ILE A 241 -15.01 6.96 3.67
CA ILE A 241 -14.52 5.62 4.00
C ILE A 241 -14.91 5.25 5.43
N ARG A 242 -14.73 6.16 6.39
CA ARG A 242 -15.09 5.91 7.80
C ARG A 242 -16.58 5.65 8.01
N GLU A 243 -17.43 6.38 7.30
CA GLU A 243 -18.88 6.21 7.35
C GLU A 243 -19.32 4.87 6.73
N ALA A 244 -18.70 4.45 5.63
CA ALA A 244 -19.12 3.25 4.90
C ALA A 244 -18.51 1.95 5.45
N LYS A 245 -17.18 1.93 5.66
CA LYS A 245 -16.42 0.75 6.09
C LYS A 245 -15.19 1.18 6.91
N PRO A 246 -15.32 1.37 8.24
CA PRO A 246 -14.25 1.95 9.07
C PRO A 246 -12.96 1.11 9.16
N TRP A 247 -12.99 -0.17 8.75
CA TRP A 247 -11.79 -1.02 8.64
C TRP A 247 -11.01 -0.84 7.33
N VAL A 248 -11.59 -0.22 6.29
CA VAL A 248 -10.92 -0.03 5.00
C VAL A 248 -9.93 1.10 5.12
N LYS A 249 -8.65 0.83 4.85
CA LYS A 249 -7.56 1.80 4.99
C LYS A 249 -7.62 2.83 3.85
N PHE A 250 -7.19 4.07 4.11
CA PHE A 250 -6.98 5.08 3.07
C PHE A 250 -5.50 5.45 2.95
N GLY A 251 -4.88 5.13 1.82
CA GLY A 251 -3.46 5.37 1.60
C GLY A 251 -3.15 6.27 0.43
N ILE A 252 -2.01 6.96 0.52
CA ILE A 252 -1.49 7.80 -0.55
C ILE A 252 -0.03 7.44 -0.86
N SER A 253 0.29 7.37 -2.15
CA SER A 253 1.65 7.23 -2.68
C SER A 253 2.07 8.53 -3.37
N PRO A 254 2.55 9.54 -2.61
CA PRO A 254 2.87 10.83 -3.17
C PRO A 254 4.23 10.82 -3.87
N PHE A 255 4.56 11.89 -4.60
CA PHE A 255 5.90 12.06 -5.18
C PHE A 255 6.98 11.96 -4.09
N GLY A 256 8.20 11.51 -4.43
CA GLY A 256 9.21 11.25 -3.40
C GLY A 256 9.77 12.50 -2.69
N ILE A 257 9.68 13.68 -3.30
CA ILE A 257 10.10 14.96 -2.69
C ILE A 257 8.86 15.71 -2.19
N TYR A 258 8.76 15.93 -0.88
CA TYR A 258 7.71 16.81 -0.33
C TYR A 258 7.98 18.28 -0.68
N ARG A 259 9.13 18.79 -0.23
CA ARG A 259 9.71 20.11 -0.54
C ARG A 259 11.23 20.01 -0.57
N ASN A 260 11.87 20.86 -1.36
CA ASN A 260 13.32 21.06 -1.39
C ASN A 260 13.73 22.03 -0.27
N GLU A 261 14.90 21.82 0.33
CA GLU A 261 15.48 22.70 1.37
C GLU A 261 15.62 24.16 0.92
N LYS A 262 15.88 24.38 -0.38
CA LYS A 262 15.96 25.73 -0.97
C LYS A 262 14.64 26.50 -0.99
N THR A 263 13.51 25.78 -0.98
CA THR A 263 12.15 26.36 -1.01
C THR A 263 11.64 26.54 0.42
N ASP A 264 11.93 25.57 1.28
CA ASP A 264 11.54 25.52 2.68
C ASP A 264 12.71 24.93 3.48
N PRO A 265 13.26 25.61 4.50
CA PRO A 265 14.37 25.09 5.32
C PRO A 265 14.09 23.75 6.01
N LEU A 266 12.82 23.33 6.13
CA LEU A 266 12.43 22.01 6.65
C LEU A 266 12.35 20.93 5.57
N GLY A 267 12.50 21.32 4.30
CA GLY A 267 12.52 20.43 3.14
C GLY A 267 13.73 19.47 3.14
N SER A 268 13.70 18.51 2.21
CA SER A 268 14.82 17.59 2.03
C SER A 268 15.93 18.24 1.20
N LYS A 269 17.18 17.79 1.38
CA LYS A 269 18.34 18.25 0.60
C LYS A 269 18.29 17.75 -0.84
N THR A 270 17.32 18.24 -1.59
CA THR A 270 16.98 17.85 -2.94
C THR A 270 16.74 19.09 -3.81
N ASN A 271 16.62 18.89 -5.12
CA ASN A 271 16.45 19.95 -6.10
C ASN A 271 15.57 19.50 -7.27
N GLY A 272 14.41 18.90 -6.96
CA GLY A 272 13.46 18.35 -7.92
C GLY A 272 12.07 18.99 -7.85
N LEU A 273 11.11 18.37 -8.54
CA LEU A 273 9.67 18.62 -8.37
C LEU A 273 9.28 18.41 -6.90
N GLN A 274 8.27 19.12 -6.41
CA GLN A 274 7.82 19.10 -5.02
C GLN A 274 6.32 18.82 -4.93
N ASN A 275 5.91 17.87 -4.10
CA ASN A 275 4.48 17.62 -3.87
C ASN A 275 3.73 18.87 -3.43
N TYR A 276 4.26 19.58 -2.43
CA TYR A 276 3.54 20.68 -1.80
C TYR A 276 3.39 21.89 -2.73
N ASP A 277 4.45 22.18 -3.49
CA ASP A 277 4.56 23.40 -4.29
C ASP A 277 4.01 23.21 -5.72
N ASP A 278 4.33 22.09 -6.36
CA ASP A 278 4.05 21.88 -7.79
C ASP A 278 2.80 21.02 -8.02
N LEU A 279 2.51 20.07 -7.12
CA LEU A 279 1.33 19.18 -7.21
C LEU A 279 0.22 19.56 -6.22
N TYR A 280 0.47 20.57 -5.38
CA TYR A 280 -0.43 21.10 -4.35
C TYR A 280 -0.93 20.03 -3.36
N ALA A 281 -0.04 19.09 -3.01
CA ALA A 281 -0.33 17.96 -2.14
C ALA A 281 0.36 18.12 -0.78
N ASP A 282 -0.42 18.52 0.23
CA ASP A 282 0.07 18.68 1.61
C ASP A 282 -0.04 17.37 2.43
N VAL A 283 0.70 16.37 1.99
CA VAL A 283 0.65 15.00 2.55
C VAL A 283 1.03 14.92 4.03
N LEU A 284 1.89 15.83 4.51
CA LEU A 284 2.23 15.90 5.93
C LEU A 284 1.06 16.42 6.77
N LEU A 285 0.30 17.40 6.28
CA LEU A 285 -0.96 17.80 6.91
C LEU A 285 -1.93 16.62 6.96
N TRP A 286 -2.13 15.91 5.86
CA TRP A 286 -3.09 14.79 5.82
C TRP A 286 -2.74 13.68 6.80
N ALA A 287 -1.45 13.36 6.92
CA ALA A 287 -0.97 12.40 7.91
C ALA A 287 -1.23 12.89 9.34
N ARG A 288 -0.86 14.14 9.65
CA ARG A 288 -1.02 14.74 10.98
C ARG A 288 -2.49 14.82 11.42
N GLU A 289 -3.37 15.26 10.54
CA GLU A 289 -4.82 15.35 10.81
C GLU A 289 -5.49 13.97 10.78
N GLY A 290 -4.76 12.93 10.39
CA GLY A 290 -5.24 11.56 10.35
C GLY A 290 -6.20 11.25 9.22
N TRP A 291 -6.25 12.09 8.18
CA TRP A 291 -7.11 11.89 7.01
C TRP A 291 -6.61 10.75 6.12
N ILE A 292 -5.34 10.38 6.21
CA ILE A 292 -4.79 9.17 5.60
C ILE A 292 -4.30 8.21 6.67
N ASP A 293 -4.38 6.93 6.38
CA ASP A 293 -3.96 5.83 7.25
C ASP A 293 -2.52 5.41 6.97
N TYR A 294 -1.97 5.64 5.77
CA TYR A 294 -0.55 5.38 5.48
C TYR A 294 -0.01 6.23 4.32
N ASN A 295 1.32 6.36 4.26
CA ASN A 295 2.05 7.03 3.18
C ASN A 295 3.04 6.09 2.49
N ILE A 296 3.14 6.20 1.16
CA ILE A 296 4.14 5.47 0.35
C ILE A 296 4.88 6.43 -0.60
N PRO A 297 5.76 7.34 -0.12
CA PRO A 297 6.51 8.21 -1.02
C PRO A 297 7.26 7.43 -2.10
N GLN A 298 7.13 7.90 -3.33
CA GLN A 298 7.76 7.34 -4.53
C GLN A 298 9.24 7.71 -4.60
N ILE A 299 10.09 7.02 -3.83
CA ILE A 299 11.54 7.27 -3.79
C ILE A 299 12.23 6.41 -4.85
N TYR A 300 12.00 6.79 -6.11
CA TYR A 300 12.38 5.98 -7.27
C TYR A 300 13.82 6.18 -7.75
N TRP A 301 14.56 7.12 -7.15
CA TRP A 301 15.95 7.39 -7.53
C TRP A 301 16.94 6.37 -6.95
N GLU A 302 18.14 6.39 -7.50
CA GLU A 302 19.30 5.67 -7.01
C GLU A 302 19.96 6.38 -5.81
N ILE A 303 20.70 5.62 -5.01
CA ILE A 303 21.58 6.16 -3.97
C ILE A 303 22.68 6.97 -4.66
N GLY A 304 22.89 8.21 -4.20
CA GLY A 304 23.81 9.17 -4.78
C GLY A 304 23.21 10.07 -5.87
N HIS A 305 21.92 9.95 -6.20
CA HIS A 305 21.31 10.76 -7.25
C HIS A 305 21.47 12.28 -6.96
N PRO A 306 22.04 13.08 -7.87
CA PRO A 306 22.50 14.44 -7.56
C PRO A 306 21.40 15.44 -7.20
N ARG A 307 20.15 15.16 -7.59
CA ARG A 307 19.00 16.05 -7.30
C ARG A 307 18.00 15.48 -6.31
N ALA A 308 18.07 14.19 -6.01
CA ALA A 308 17.01 13.45 -5.34
C ALA A 308 17.55 12.15 -4.74
N ASP A 309 18.68 12.25 -4.02
CA ASP A 309 19.36 11.09 -3.44
C ASP A 309 18.39 10.25 -2.59
N TYR A 310 18.36 8.94 -2.90
CA TYR A 310 17.50 7.98 -2.22
C TYR A 310 17.73 7.99 -0.70
N GLU A 311 18.98 8.00 -0.24
CA GLU A 311 19.29 7.91 1.18
C GLU A 311 18.81 9.16 1.92
N THR A 312 19.05 10.34 1.35
CA THR A 312 18.55 11.63 1.84
C THR A 312 17.03 11.61 1.98
N LEU A 313 16.30 11.13 0.97
CA LEU A 313 14.85 11.10 0.98
C LEU A 313 14.28 10.10 2.00
N VAL A 314 14.83 8.89 2.08
CA VAL A 314 14.38 7.89 3.07
C VAL A 314 14.55 8.42 4.49
N ARG A 315 15.72 9.02 4.79
CA ARG A 315 16.01 9.62 6.10
C ARG A 315 15.06 10.78 6.41
N TRP A 316 14.77 11.62 5.42
CA TRP A 316 13.85 12.72 5.60
C TRP A 316 12.42 12.22 5.87
N TRP A 317 11.91 11.27 5.11
CA TRP A 317 10.57 10.71 5.32
C TRP A 317 10.45 9.99 6.66
N ALA A 318 11.45 9.19 7.04
CA ALA A 318 11.47 8.48 8.32
C ALA A 318 11.35 9.42 9.53
N LYS A 319 11.83 10.67 9.39
CA LYS A 319 11.74 11.71 10.42
C LYS A 319 10.42 12.51 10.39
N ASN A 320 9.79 12.63 9.22
CA ASN A 320 8.72 13.61 8.99
C ASN A 320 7.32 13.02 8.74
N THR A 321 7.16 11.69 8.63
CA THR A 321 5.86 11.03 8.33
C THR A 321 4.75 11.22 9.38
N GLY A 322 5.03 11.89 10.49
CA GLY A 322 4.06 12.13 11.55
C GLY A 322 3.67 10.86 12.31
N ASN A 323 2.38 10.70 12.60
CA ASN A 323 1.79 9.62 13.39
C ASN A 323 1.14 8.53 12.52
N ARG A 324 1.50 8.45 11.23
CA ARG A 324 0.97 7.45 10.30
C ARG A 324 2.08 6.55 9.77
N PRO A 325 1.80 5.24 9.55
CA PRO A 325 2.71 4.30 8.91
C PRO A 325 3.33 4.86 7.62
N LEU A 326 4.64 4.66 7.51
CA LEU A 326 5.42 4.98 6.33
C LEU A 326 5.89 3.69 5.66
N PHE A 327 5.68 3.61 4.35
CA PHE A 327 6.25 2.59 3.49
C PHE A 327 7.07 3.25 2.38
N ILE A 328 8.06 2.57 1.82
CA ILE A 328 8.89 3.14 0.76
C ILE A 328 8.46 2.63 -0.61
N GLY A 329 8.14 3.52 -1.54
CA GLY A 329 7.93 3.16 -2.95
C GLY A 329 9.27 3.01 -3.65
N HIS A 330 9.59 1.79 -4.11
CA HIS A 330 10.83 1.49 -4.83
C HIS A 330 10.58 1.38 -6.33
N SER A 331 11.47 1.99 -7.14
CA SER A 331 11.65 1.57 -8.52
C SER A 331 12.54 0.33 -8.55
N VAL A 332 11.99 -0.82 -8.97
CA VAL A 332 12.73 -2.08 -9.08
C VAL A 332 13.86 -1.93 -10.10
N THR A 333 13.53 -1.40 -11.27
CA THR A 333 14.47 -1.16 -12.38
C THR A 333 15.65 -0.29 -11.95
N ASN A 334 15.39 0.90 -11.39
CA ASN A 334 16.47 1.79 -10.95
C ASN A 334 17.31 1.18 -9.82
N THR A 335 16.74 0.28 -9.02
CA THR A 335 17.47 -0.40 -7.94
C THR A 335 18.45 -1.44 -8.46
N VAL A 336 18.10 -2.16 -9.53
CA VAL A 336 18.93 -3.24 -10.08
C VAL A 336 19.90 -2.78 -11.17
N GLU A 337 19.58 -1.70 -11.88
CA GLU A 337 20.41 -1.17 -12.97
C GLU A 337 21.55 -0.27 -12.47
N ASN A 338 21.43 0.30 -11.28
CA ASN A 338 22.46 1.16 -10.70
C ASN A 338 23.32 0.38 -9.69
N ALA A 339 24.64 0.60 -9.77
CA ALA A 339 25.60 0.04 -8.82
C ALA A 339 25.53 0.77 -7.48
N ASP A 340 25.87 0.07 -6.40
CA ASP A 340 26.07 0.71 -5.11
C ASP A 340 27.29 1.65 -5.14
N PRO A 341 27.18 2.92 -4.70
CA PRO A 341 28.30 3.86 -4.74
C PRO A 341 29.51 3.46 -3.88
N VAL A 342 29.32 2.60 -2.88
CA VAL A 342 30.38 2.11 -1.98
C VAL A 342 30.86 0.73 -2.40
N TYR A 343 29.96 -0.13 -2.91
CA TYR A 343 30.28 -1.47 -3.39
C TYR A 343 29.85 -1.66 -4.87
N PRO A 344 30.63 -1.15 -5.85
CA PRO A 344 30.20 -1.14 -7.25
C PRO A 344 30.00 -2.51 -7.92
N SER A 345 30.40 -3.60 -7.26
CA SER A 345 30.19 -4.97 -7.72
C SER A 345 28.77 -5.50 -7.49
N MET A 346 27.94 -4.76 -6.76
CA MET A 346 26.54 -5.10 -6.50
C MET A 346 25.60 -3.95 -6.87
N ASN A 347 24.34 -4.31 -7.12
CA ASN A 347 23.28 -3.33 -7.26
C ASN A 347 22.87 -2.73 -5.90
N GLN A 348 21.94 -1.78 -5.89
CA GLN A 348 21.61 -1.03 -4.69
C GLN A 348 20.61 -1.72 -3.75
N LEU A 349 20.05 -2.88 -4.11
CA LEU A 349 19.04 -3.55 -3.30
C LEU A 349 19.50 -3.82 -1.84
N PRO A 350 20.70 -4.37 -1.59
CA PRO A 350 21.14 -4.63 -0.21
C PRO A 350 21.18 -3.38 0.66
N ARG A 351 21.71 -2.27 0.12
CA ARG A 351 21.80 -1.01 0.86
C ARG A 351 20.43 -0.37 1.06
N LYS A 352 19.54 -0.41 0.06
CA LYS A 352 18.17 0.11 0.19
C LYS A 352 17.37 -0.66 1.25
N MET A 353 17.48 -1.99 1.28
CA MET A 353 16.82 -2.85 2.28
C MET A 353 17.39 -2.64 3.68
N ALA A 354 18.71 -2.55 3.82
CA ALA A 354 19.36 -2.25 5.09
C ALA A 354 18.93 -0.87 5.62
N LEU A 355 18.88 0.15 4.76
CA LEU A 355 18.49 1.50 5.15
C LEU A 355 17.04 1.54 5.62
N GLN A 356 16.09 0.98 4.86
CA GLN A 356 14.67 1.05 5.25
C GLN A 356 14.42 0.35 6.60
N ARG A 357 15.05 -0.81 6.82
CA ARG A 357 14.89 -1.60 8.06
C ARG A 357 15.66 -1.04 9.25
N SER A 358 16.53 -0.04 9.03
CA SER A 358 17.19 0.70 10.11
C SER A 358 16.26 1.69 10.84
N PHE A 359 15.10 2.00 10.25
CA PHE A 359 14.11 2.92 10.83
C PHE A 359 12.88 2.17 11.33
N GLN A 360 12.57 2.29 12.63
CA GLN A 360 11.34 1.75 13.21
C GLN A 360 10.07 2.40 12.63
N THR A 361 10.17 3.62 12.10
CA THR A 361 9.06 4.34 11.48
C THR A 361 8.70 3.82 10.09
N ILE A 362 9.60 3.06 9.44
CA ILE A 362 9.35 2.45 8.13
C ILE A 362 8.83 1.03 8.33
N GLY A 363 7.55 0.82 8.03
CA GLY A 363 6.87 -0.45 8.23
C GLY A 363 6.96 -1.43 7.06
N GLY A 364 7.73 -1.09 6.01
CA GLY A 364 7.84 -1.92 4.81
C GLY A 364 7.98 -1.11 3.52
N SER A 365 7.64 -1.72 2.38
CA SER A 365 7.85 -1.12 1.07
C SER A 365 6.91 -1.63 -0.01
N CYS A 366 6.82 -0.87 -1.10
CA CYS A 366 6.04 -1.21 -2.26
C CYS A 366 6.88 -1.18 -3.54
N GLN A 367 6.73 -2.18 -4.42
CA GLN A 367 7.57 -2.35 -5.61
C GLN A 367 6.87 -1.87 -6.87
N TRP A 368 7.53 -0.95 -7.57
CA TRP A 368 7.10 -0.41 -8.85
C TRP A 368 8.05 -0.80 -10.00
N PRO A 369 7.52 -1.30 -11.13
CA PRO A 369 6.21 -1.94 -11.27
C PRO A 369 6.24 -3.39 -10.76
N ALA A 370 5.07 -3.98 -10.46
CA ALA A 370 4.98 -5.40 -10.11
C ALA A 370 5.58 -6.33 -11.19
N SER A 371 5.45 -5.96 -12.48
CA SER A 371 5.97 -6.75 -13.60
C SER A 371 7.49 -6.98 -13.50
N ALA A 372 8.26 -5.98 -13.05
CA ALA A 372 9.70 -6.12 -12.89
C ALA A 372 10.08 -7.15 -11.81
N VAL A 373 9.25 -7.30 -10.77
CA VAL A 373 9.40 -8.38 -9.78
C VAL A 373 9.04 -9.73 -10.41
N VAL A 374 7.93 -9.80 -11.15
CA VAL A 374 7.46 -11.03 -11.80
C VAL A 374 8.47 -11.56 -12.81
N GLU A 375 9.06 -10.67 -13.60
CA GLU A 375 10.11 -10.94 -14.60
C GLU A 375 11.48 -11.20 -13.97
N ASN A 376 11.61 -11.03 -12.65
CA ASN A 376 12.85 -11.20 -11.89
C ASN A 376 14.00 -10.31 -12.45
N ALA A 377 13.67 -9.06 -12.78
CA ALA A 377 14.63 -8.09 -13.31
C ALA A 377 15.85 -7.99 -12.39
N GLY A 378 17.06 -8.18 -12.95
CA GLY A 378 18.32 -8.13 -12.19
C GLY A 378 18.39 -9.10 -11.01
N LYS A 379 17.66 -10.23 -11.05
CA LYS A 379 17.51 -11.20 -9.94
C LYS A 379 16.86 -10.63 -8.68
N TYR A 380 16.06 -9.57 -8.83
CA TYR A 380 15.40 -8.90 -7.71
C TYR A 380 14.49 -9.84 -6.91
N ARG A 381 13.65 -10.62 -7.59
CA ARG A 381 12.73 -11.57 -6.94
C ARG A 381 13.52 -12.66 -6.21
N ASP A 382 14.58 -13.18 -6.82
CA ASP A 382 15.40 -14.20 -6.16
C ASP A 382 16.02 -13.67 -4.87
N ALA A 383 16.54 -12.43 -4.89
CA ALA A 383 17.07 -11.78 -3.70
C ALA A 383 15.99 -11.56 -2.62
N LEU A 384 14.76 -11.19 -3.02
CA LEU A 384 13.63 -11.14 -2.07
C LEU A 384 13.38 -12.50 -1.44
N VAL A 385 13.24 -13.55 -2.23
CA VAL A 385 12.92 -14.91 -1.72
C VAL A 385 14.02 -15.45 -0.81
N GLN A 386 15.28 -15.26 -1.19
CA GLN A 386 16.41 -15.90 -0.52
C GLN A 386 16.84 -15.16 0.74
N GLU A 387 16.82 -13.83 0.71
CA GLU A 387 17.46 -12.99 1.74
C GLU A 387 16.45 -12.15 2.52
N TYR A 388 15.56 -11.43 1.84
CA TYR A 388 14.80 -10.36 2.48
C TYR A 388 13.41 -10.78 2.98
N HIS A 389 12.73 -11.63 2.24
CA HIS A 389 11.36 -12.12 2.48
C HIS A 389 11.34 -13.64 2.70
N LYS A 390 12.42 -14.20 3.22
CA LYS A 390 12.60 -15.65 3.44
C LYS A 390 11.45 -16.30 4.21
N TYR A 391 10.83 -15.56 5.13
CA TYR A 391 9.68 -16.00 5.89
C TYR A 391 8.45 -15.12 5.60
N PRO A 392 7.23 -15.68 5.66
CA PRO A 392 6.00 -14.89 5.58
C PRO A 392 5.98 -13.76 6.61
N ALA A 393 5.38 -12.63 6.24
CA ALA A 393 5.13 -11.53 7.16
C ALA A 393 3.68 -11.10 7.09
N LEU A 394 3.13 -10.74 8.25
CA LEU A 394 1.83 -10.10 8.37
C LEU A 394 1.96 -8.62 7.95
N VAL A 395 0.83 -8.02 7.57
CA VAL A 395 0.78 -6.57 7.40
C VAL A 395 0.95 -5.92 8.78
N PRO A 396 1.58 -4.73 8.87
CA PRO A 396 1.65 -3.96 10.10
C PRO A 396 0.26 -3.69 10.68
N VAL A 397 0.16 -3.59 12.00
CA VAL A 397 -1.09 -3.24 12.67
C VAL A 397 -1.42 -1.77 12.47
N PHE A 398 -2.71 -1.45 12.45
CA PHE A 398 -3.24 -0.09 12.35
C PHE A 398 -3.95 0.30 13.65
N ASP A 399 -3.24 0.18 14.78
CA ASP A 399 -3.78 0.34 16.15
C ASP A 399 -4.50 1.67 16.42
N PHE A 400 -4.20 2.70 15.63
CA PHE A 400 -4.86 4.01 15.72
C PHE A 400 -6.29 4.01 15.11
N MET A 401 -6.64 3.00 14.32
CA MET A 401 -8.01 2.77 13.83
C MET A 401 -8.78 1.89 14.82
N ASP A 402 -8.19 0.76 15.21
CA ASP A 402 -8.66 -0.10 16.29
C ASP A 402 -7.51 -1.04 16.72
N ASN A 403 -7.39 -1.27 18.02
CA ASN A 403 -6.31 -2.05 18.64
C ASN A 403 -6.81 -3.32 19.35
N LYS A 404 -8.09 -3.67 19.16
CA LYS A 404 -8.70 -4.83 19.79
C LYS A 404 -8.60 -6.04 18.88
N ALA A 405 -7.73 -6.97 19.27
CA ALA A 405 -7.63 -8.25 18.57
C ALA A 405 -8.91 -9.09 18.66
N PRO A 406 -9.19 -9.93 17.63
CA PRO A 406 -10.28 -10.88 17.69
C PRO A 406 -10.06 -11.89 18.82
N ASP A 407 -11.15 -12.55 19.23
CA ASP A 407 -11.06 -13.67 20.16
C ASP A 407 -10.23 -14.82 19.58
N LYS A 408 -9.64 -15.65 20.45
CA LYS A 408 -8.89 -16.83 20.00
C LYS A 408 -9.79 -17.83 19.25
N VAL A 409 -9.21 -18.55 18.30
CA VAL A 409 -9.90 -19.66 17.62
C VAL A 409 -10.39 -20.72 18.60
N ARG A 410 -11.38 -21.52 18.20
CA ARG A 410 -11.98 -22.56 19.06
C ARG A 410 -11.83 -23.94 18.43
N LYS A 411 -11.90 -24.98 19.27
CA LYS A 411 -12.00 -26.39 18.84
C LYS A 411 -10.91 -26.86 17.86
N ALA A 412 -9.67 -26.39 18.01
CA ALA A 412 -8.55 -26.79 17.15
C ALA A 412 -8.27 -28.31 17.26
N LYS A 413 -8.34 -29.06 16.16
CA LYS A 413 -8.14 -30.52 16.12
C LYS A 413 -7.63 -31.02 14.77
N GLY A 414 -6.75 -32.04 14.81
CA GLY A 414 -6.39 -32.81 13.62
C GLY A 414 -7.47 -33.82 13.26
N VAL A 415 -7.85 -33.91 11.98
CA VAL A 415 -8.91 -34.78 11.45
C VAL A 415 -8.44 -35.38 10.12
N TRP A 416 -8.66 -36.67 9.92
CA TRP A 416 -8.47 -37.31 8.62
C TRP A 416 -9.65 -37.04 7.72
N THR A 417 -9.37 -36.64 6.48
CA THR A 417 -10.34 -36.35 5.42
C THR A 417 -9.96 -37.12 4.16
N ALA A 418 -10.82 -37.10 3.13
CA ALA A 418 -10.49 -37.67 1.83
C ALA A 418 -9.25 -37.00 1.20
N ASP A 419 -9.01 -35.72 1.53
CA ASP A 419 -7.90 -34.90 1.02
C ASP A 419 -6.65 -34.96 1.91
N GLY A 420 -6.64 -35.85 2.91
CA GLY A 420 -5.52 -36.08 3.82
C GLY A 420 -5.76 -35.58 5.26
N TYR A 421 -4.67 -35.47 6.02
CA TYR A 421 -4.72 -35.06 7.42
C TYR A 421 -4.79 -33.54 7.54
N MET A 422 -5.84 -33.02 8.18
CA MET A 422 -6.15 -31.60 8.24
C MET A 422 -6.20 -31.11 9.69
N LEU A 423 -5.62 -29.95 9.99
CA LEU A 423 -5.87 -29.22 11.22
C LEU A 423 -7.07 -28.30 11.01
N PHE A 424 -8.18 -28.55 11.71
CA PHE A 424 -9.37 -27.70 11.69
C PHE A 424 -9.48 -26.84 12.94
N TRP A 425 -10.05 -25.65 12.80
CA TRP A 425 -10.50 -24.81 13.91
C TRP A 425 -11.88 -24.20 13.60
N THR A 426 -12.48 -23.57 14.60
CA THR A 426 -13.70 -22.79 14.46
C THR A 426 -13.37 -21.33 14.69
N ALA A 427 -13.83 -20.48 13.77
CA ALA A 427 -13.74 -19.03 13.92
C ALA A 427 -14.25 -18.56 15.31
N PRO A 428 -13.58 -17.57 15.93
CA PRO A 428 -14.15 -16.86 17.07
C PRO A 428 -15.50 -16.23 16.69
N LYS A 429 -16.33 -15.97 17.70
CA LYS A 429 -17.52 -15.14 17.50
C LYS A 429 -17.09 -13.68 17.58
N ALA A 430 -17.70 -12.82 16.78
CA ALA A 430 -17.53 -11.37 16.85
C ALA A 430 -18.91 -10.71 16.96
N LYS A 431 -18.98 -9.55 17.62
CA LYS A 431 -20.20 -8.74 17.68
C LYS A 431 -20.27 -7.78 16.50
N ASP A 432 -19.13 -7.20 16.15
CA ASP A 432 -18.97 -6.19 15.11
C ASP A 432 -17.96 -6.66 14.06
N GLU A 433 -18.02 -6.10 12.84
CA GLU A 433 -17.13 -6.52 11.74
C GLU A 433 -15.65 -6.22 12.03
N MET A 434 -15.36 -5.20 12.84
CA MET A 434 -13.99 -4.86 13.30
C MET A 434 -13.36 -5.98 14.13
N ASP A 435 -14.13 -6.64 15.00
CA ASP A 435 -13.65 -7.74 15.87
C ASP A 435 -13.60 -9.09 15.15
N LYS A 436 -14.03 -9.16 13.89
CA LYS A 436 -14.23 -10.42 13.17
C LYS A 436 -12.91 -10.94 12.64
N ALA A 437 -12.64 -12.21 12.96
CA ALA A 437 -11.53 -12.92 12.34
C ALA A 437 -11.80 -13.13 10.84
N VAL A 438 -10.91 -12.62 10.00
CA VAL A 438 -10.96 -12.75 8.53
C VAL A 438 -9.81 -13.56 7.98
N GLN A 439 -8.75 -13.76 8.76
CA GLN A 439 -7.56 -14.51 8.39
C GLN A 439 -6.99 -15.22 9.63
N TYR A 440 -6.17 -16.25 9.42
CA TYR A 440 -5.57 -17.05 10.47
C TYR A 440 -4.10 -17.29 10.16
N VAL A 441 -3.28 -17.31 11.21
CA VAL A 441 -1.87 -17.65 11.11
C VAL A 441 -1.65 -19.02 11.75
N VAL A 442 -1.01 -19.91 11.02
CA VAL A 442 -0.65 -21.24 11.48
C VAL A 442 0.85 -21.29 11.68
N TYR A 443 1.25 -21.60 12.91
CA TYR A 443 2.64 -21.78 13.29
C TYR A 443 2.94 -23.24 13.60
N ARG A 444 4.20 -23.64 13.40
CA ARG A 444 4.70 -24.98 13.74
C ARG A 444 5.99 -24.90 14.55
N PHE A 445 5.96 -25.53 15.71
CA PHE A 445 7.10 -25.69 16.61
C PHE A 445 7.42 -27.18 16.81
N ASP A 446 8.66 -27.50 17.15
CA ASP A 446 9.00 -28.84 17.65
C ASP A 446 8.25 -29.11 18.98
N SER A 447 8.10 -30.39 19.36
CA SER A 447 7.23 -30.80 20.49
C SER A 447 7.52 -30.06 21.80
N ASP A 448 8.79 -29.83 22.07
CA ASP A 448 9.33 -29.29 23.33
C ASP A 448 9.86 -27.86 23.19
N GLU A 449 9.77 -27.30 21.99
CA GLU A 449 10.11 -25.91 21.73
C GLU A 449 9.11 -24.96 22.44
N LYS A 450 9.64 -23.86 22.99
CA LYS A 450 8.82 -22.79 23.57
C LYS A 450 8.03 -22.12 22.44
N ILE A 451 6.73 -21.92 22.64
CA ILE A 451 5.92 -21.17 21.68
C ILE A 451 6.37 -19.71 21.72
N ASP A 452 6.87 -19.25 20.59
CA ASP A 452 7.12 -17.84 20.30
C ASP A 452 6.44 -17.48 18.98
N ILE A 453 5.28 -16.83 19.07
CA ILE A 453 4.52 -16.41 17.88
C ILE A 453 5.11 -15.16 17.21
N GLU A 454 6.14 -14.54 17.80
CA GLU A 454 6.86 -13.42 17.19
C GLU A 454 7.97 -13.87 16.24
N ASP A 455 8.30 -15.17 16.20
CA ASP A 455 9.26 -15.75 15.27
C ASP A 455 8.57 -16.10 13.92
N PRO A 456 8.81 -15.35 12.84
CA PRO A 456 8.19 -15.62 11.55
C PRO A 456 8.69 -16.90 10.89
N SER A 457 9.84 -17.45 11.31
CA SER A 457 10.33 -18.75 10.80
C SER A 457 9.41 -19.91 11.15
N ARG A 458 8.50 -19.68 12.12
CA ARG A 458 7.52 -20.65 12.57
C ARG A 458 6.20 -20.54 11.83
N ILE A 459 5.96 -19.49 11.05
CA ILE A 459 4.76 -19.35 10.22
C ILE A 459 4.84 -20.36 9.08
N VAL A 460 3.91 -21.31 9.05
CA VAL A 460 3.78 -22.30 7.98
C VAL A 460 2.61 -22.02 7.04
N ALA A 461 1.66 -21.18 7.46
CA ALA A 461 0.56 -20.73 6.63
C ALA A 461 -0.03 -19.43 7.15
N ILE A 462 -0.51 -18.60 6.22
CA ILE A 462 -1.45 -17.52 6.49
C ILE A 462 -2.63 -17.78 5.56
N THR A 463 -3.83 -18.00 6.11
CA THR A 463 -4.99 -18.45 5.32
C THR A 463 -6.29 -17.80 5.79
N ARG A 464 -7.26 -17.68 4.88
CA ARG A 464 -8.64 -17.31 5.21
C ARG A 464 -9.53 -18.52 5.51
N ASP A 465 -9.03 -19.73 5.25
CA ASP A 465 -9.72 -20.97 5.57
C ASP A 465 -9.68 -21.28 7.06
N ASN A 466 -10.64 -22.07 7.52
CA ASN A 466 -10.68 -22.57 8.90
C ASN A 466 -9.92 -23.91 9.05
N PHE A 467 -9.02 -24.21 8.13
CA PHE A 467 -8.23 -25.43 8.13
C PHE A 467 -6.85 -25.24 7.50
N TYR A 468 -5.96 -26.18 7.79
CA TYR A 468 -4.63 -26.28 7.19
C TYR A 468 -4.30 -27.74 6.93
N GLN A 469 -3.83 -28.05 5.72
CA GLN A 469 -3.37 -29.39 5.37
C GLN A 469 -2.04 -29.68 6.06
N LEU A 470 -2.06 -30.68 6.94
CA LEU A 470 -0.88 -31.10 7.68
C LEU A 470 0.02 -31.95 6.78
N PRO A 471 1.33 -31.67 6.71
CA PRO A 471 2.28 -32.48 5.95
C PRO A 471 2.57 -33.79 6.70
N TYR A 472 1.62 -34.72 6.69
CA TYR A 472 1.76 -36.02 7.33
C TYR A 472 2.75 -36.90 6.57
N GLU A 473 3.62 -37.59 7.30
CA GLU A 473 4.65 -38.47 6.75
C GLU A 473 4.53 -39.89 7.35
N SER A 474 4.76 -40.04 8.66
CA SER A 474 4.90 -41.35 9.32
C SER A 474 4.16 -41.50 10.65
N GLY A 475 3.61 -40.42 11.20
CA GLY A 475 2.98 -40.35 12.52
C GLY A 475 3.96 -40.46 13.70
N LYS A 476 5.27 -40.43 13.45
CA LYS A 476 6.32 -40.65 14.46
C LYS A 476 6.76 -39.35 15.13
N LYS A 477 6.85 -38.25 14.38
CA LYS A 477 7.36 -36.99 14.92
C LYS A 477 6.21 -36.14 15.47
N LYS A 478 6.36 -35.68 16.70
CA LYS A 478 5.39 -34.79 17.35
C LYS A 478 5.78 -33.34 17.09
N TYR A 479 4.79 -32.55 16.69
CA TYR A 479 4.90 -31.11 16.55
C TYR A 479 3.84 -30.42 17.40
N ARG A 480 4.05 -29.14 17.68
CA ARG A 480 3.04 -28.26 18.25
C ARG A 480 2.62 -27.27 17.18
N TYR A 481 1.38 -27.42 16.72
CA TYR A 481 0.75 -26.43 15.85
C TYR A 481 0.06 -25.39 16.69
N VAL A 482 0.20 -24.13 16.30
CA VAL A 482 -0.41 -23.00 16.99
C VAL A 482 -1.20 -22.21 15.97
N VAL A 483 -2.42 -21.81 16.33
CA VAL A 483 -3.31 -21.04 15.45
C VAL A 483 -3.72 -19.74 16.16
N THR A 484 -3.57 -18.63 15.47
CA THR A 484 -4.09 -17.30 15.85
C THR A 484 -5.06 -16.81 14.78
N ALA A 485 -5.91 -15.85 15.14
CA ALA A 485 -6.83 -15.17 14.26
C ALA A 485 -6.39 -13.71 14.06
N LEU A 486 -6.63 -13.18 12.87
CA LEU A 486 -6.40 -11.79 12.48
C LEU A 486 -7.72 -11.15 12.07
N ASP A 487 -7.94 -9.91 12.50
CA ASP A 487 -8.99 -9.05 11.97
C ASP A 487 -8.54 -8.31 10.69
N ARG A 488 -9.39 -7.41 10.19
CA ARG A 488 -9.12 -6.58 8.99
C ARG A 488 -7.95 -5.61 9.15
N LEU A 489 -7.55 -5.31 10.39
CA LEU A 489 -6.43 -4.43 10.74
C LEU A 489 -5.18 -5.20 11.18
N HIS A 490 -5.21 -6.53 11.04
CA HIS A 490 -4.13 -7.46 11.38
C HIS A 490 -3.82 -7.51 12.89
N ASN A 491 -4.75 -7.09 13.76
CA ASN A 491 -4.63 -7.34 15.19
C ASN A 491 -4.72 -8.85 15.41
N GLU A 492 -3.80 -9.39 16.21
CA GLU A 492 -3.65 -10.84 16.35
C GLU A 492 -4.17 -11.37 17.68
N SER A 493 -5.04 -12.37 17.61
CA SER A 493 -5.65 -13.00 18.78
C SER A 493 -4.61 -13.70 19.66
N LYS A 494 -5.02 -14.00 20.90
CA LYS A 494 -4.36 -15.05 21.68
C LYS A 494 -4.35 -16.37 20.91
N HIS A 495 -3.34 -17.19 21.14
CA HIS A 495 -3.15 -18.42 20.37
C HIS A 495 -3.85 -19.65 20.98
N VAL A 496 -4.12 -20.64 20.12
CA VAL A 496 -4.50 -22.00 20.53
C VAL A 496 -3.48 -23.00 20.01
N ALA A 497 -2.93 -23.82 20.91
CA ALA A 497 -1.95 -24.84 20.58
C ALA A 497 -2.55 -26.24 20.53
N LYS A 498 -2.11 -27.06 19.57
CA LYS A 498 -2.45 -28.47 19.44
C LYS A 498 -1.21 -29.30 19.15
N LYS A 499 -0.99 -30.35 19.94
CA LYS A 499 0.03 -31.37 19.63
C LYS A 499 -0.49 -32.28 18.52
N ILE A 500 0.28 -32.42 17.46
CA ILE A 500 -0.02 -33.22 16.27
C ILE A 500 1.14 -34.18 16.03
N LYS A 501 0.84 -35.41 15.63
CA LYS A 501 1.84 -36.37 15.13
C LYS A 501 1.79 -36.37 13.61
N LEU A 502 2.93 -36.13 12.98
CA LEU A 502 3.12 -36.20 11.54
C LEU A 502 3.97 -37.38 11.15
#